data_AF-A0A544TGM2-F1
#
_entry.id   AF-A0A544TGM2-F1
#
_cell.length_a   1.000
_cell.length_b   1.000
_cell.length_c   1.000
_cell.angle_alpha   90.00
_cell.angle_beta   90.00
_cell.angle_gamma   90.00
#
_symmetry.space_group_name_H-M   'P 1'
#
loop_
_entity.id
_entity.type
_entity.pdbx_description
1 polymer ?
#
loop_
_entity_poly.entity_id
_entity_poly.type
_entity_poly.pdbx_seq_one_letter_code
_entity_poly.pdbx_strand_id
1 'polypeptide(L)'
;MIDVRKLQLDKTKRAIVISDIHANLKLFKRLLEKVDYKENDYLFINGDLCEKGPNSVKVMQFVRVLSERTANVYVTKGNCDVVHRYVFHGSEGIIAYMNRQKHSILNEMLARHRKTLDDFINLEELSCYYRQNFQEEIDWLESLPIAYETDEFIVIHAGLDNKESWRETSEETALYTQEFYNQRHQAEKTVIVGHWPVVNYRANQVSSHNPIIDLDKKIIALDGGNQIKKDGQLNALIIQNGTFTHTYVDALTNEIIVQKEYNDSTNRVGTVTYPNYYLQIIRQETYFTLCENTNLGMKQWIKNEYIKWENEVTLSKTDVSTTFLSVKQGEKVWIVDNECDGYMLVKKENGEVGWLPRDCF
;
A
#
# COMPACT_ATOMS: atom_id res chain seq x y z
N MET A 1 3.30 5.56 26.12
CA MET A 1 2.96 4.18 25.70
C MET A 1 1.88 4.30 24.64
N ILE A 2 2.00 3.56 23.54
CA ILE A 2 0.98 3.56 22.47
C ILE A 2 -0.34 2.95 22.96
N ASP A 3 -1.47 3.38 22.38
CA ASP A 3 -2.79 2.77 22.64
C ASP A 3 -2.84 1.38 21.98
N VAL A 4 -2.81 0.34 22.81
CA VAL A 4 -2.89 -1.07 22.40
C VAL A 4 -4.15 -1.70 22.98
N ARG A 5 -5.02 -2.21 22.10
CA ARG A 5 -6.24 -2.92 22.52
C ARG A 5 -6.05 -4.42 22.39
N LYS A 6 -6.18 -5.13 23.51
CA LYS A 6 -6.14 -6.59 23.55
C LYS A 6 -7.50 -7.17 23.18
N LEU A 7 -7.49 -8.20 22.35
CA LEU A 7 -8.68 -8.91 21.89
C LEU A 7 -8.49 -10.41 22.13
N GLN A 8 -9.55 -11.06 22.59
CA GLN A 8 -9.63 -12.52 22.60
C GLN A 8 -10.54 -12.95 21.45
N LEU A 9 -9.96 -13.59 20.44
CA LEU A 9 -10.70 -14.04 19.27
C LEU A 9 -11.15 -15.50 19.44
N ASP A 10 -12.34 -15.80 18.94
CA ASP A 10 -12.74 -17.19 18.69
C ASP A 10 -11.94 -17.72 17.49
N LYS A 11 -11.01 -18.62 17.76
CA LYS A 11 -10.09 -19.19 16.76
C LYS A 11 -10.77 -19.99 15.65
N THR A 12 -12.04 -20.38 15.84
CA THR A 12 -12.83 -21.08 14.82
C THR A 12 -13.40 -20.13 13.77
N LYS A 13 -13.45 -18.82 14.08
CA LYS A 13 -13.94 -17.79 13.18
C LYS A 13 -12.83 -17.29 12.27
N ARG A 14 -13.23 -16.88 11.07
CA ARG A 14 -12.36 -16.27 10.07
C ARG A 14 -12.03 -14.84 10.49
N ALA A 15 -10.76 -14.47 10.39
CA ALA A 15 -10.32 -13.08 10.46
C ALA A 15 -9.83 -12.60 9.09
N ILE A 16 -10.16 -11.37 8.74
CA ILE A 16 -9.79 -10.72 7.49
C ILE A 16 -9.02 -9.45 7.87
N VAL A 17 -7.81 -9.29 7.35
CA VAL A 17 -6.99 -8.08 7.58
C VAL A 17 -6.79 -7.37 6.24
N ILE A 18 -7.05 -6.07 6.22
CA ILE A 18 -6.90 -5.17 5.07
C ILE A 18 -6.10 -3.95 5.54
N SER A 19 -5.24 -3.38 4.71
CA SER A 19 -4.49 -2.14 5.02
C SER A 19 -4.50 -1.18 3.83
N ASP A 20 -4.15 0.09 4.06
CA ASP A 20 -3.80 1.06 3.01
C ASP A 20 -4.89 1.23 1.93
N ILE A 21 -6.11 1.51 2.41
CA ILE A 21 -7.29 1.71 1.55
C ILE A 21 -7.15 2.99 0.71
N HIS A 22 -6.47 4.00 1.24
CA HIS A 22 -6.12 5.23 0.55
C HIS A 22 -7.27 5.85 -0.23
N ALA A 23 -8.38 6.11 0.47
CA ALA A 23 -9.53 6.80 -0.08
C ALA A 23 -10.19 6.10 -1.30
N ASN A 24 -9.89 4.82 -1.54
CA ASN A 24 -10.43 4.03 -2.65
C ASN A 24 -11.65 3.22 -2.24
N LEU A 25 -12.75 3.91 -1.95
CA LEU A 25 -14.00 3.28 -1.51
C LEU A 25 -14.53 2.21 -2.49
N LYS A 26 -14.30 2.40 -3.79
CA LYS A 26 -14.74 1.45 -4.82
C LYS A 26 -14.01 0.11 -4.69
N LEU A 27 -12.68 0.12 -4.59
CA LEU A 27 -11.94 -1.13 -4.40
C LEU A 27 -12.20 -1.73 -3.03
N PHE A 28 -12.36 -0.92 -1.99
CA PHE A 28 -12.66 -1.45 -0.66
C PHE A 28 -13.97 -2.24 -0.64
N LYS A 29 -15.06 -1.70 -1.21
CA LYS A 29 -16.33 -2.42 -1.34
C LYS A 29 -16.20 -3.69 -2.18
N ARG A 30 -15.51 -3.62 -3.33
CA ARG A 30 -15.24 -4.80 -4.19
C ARG A 30 -14.46 -5.88 -3.45
N LEU A 31 -13.52 -5.50 -2.58
CA LEU A 31 -12.75 -6.46 -1.80
C LEU A 31 -13.63 -7.16 -0.76
N LEU A 32 -14.45 -6.41 -0.03
CA LEU A 32 -15.42 -6.96 0.94
C LEU A 32 -16.41 -7.91 0.26
N GLU A 33 -16.88 -7.57 -0.95
CA GLU A 33 -17.71 -8.44 -1.78
C GLU A 33 -16.94 -9.70 -2.22
N LYS A 34 -15.70 -9.56 -2.69
CA LYS A 34 -14.87 -10.68 -3.18
C LYS A 34 -14.55 -11.70 -2.09
N VAL A 35 -14.29 -11.24 -0.86
CA VAL A 35 -14.04 -12.13 0.29
C VAL A 35 -15.32 -12.66 0.94
N ASP A 36 -16.48 -12.27 0.41
CA ASP A 36 -17.80 -12.55 0.97
C ASP A 36 -17.86 -12.24 2.48
N TYR A 37 -17.49 -11.02 2.84
CA TYR A 37 -17.45 -10.57 4.23
C TYR A 37 -18.83 -10.70 4.90
N LYS A 38 -18.86 -11.28 6.10
CA LYS A 38 -20.03 -11.43 6.97
C LYS A 38 -19.76 -10.76 8.31
N GLU A 39 -20.81 -10.30 8.98
CA GLU A 39 -20.70 -9.65 10.30
C GLU A 39 -20.14 -10.57 11.41
N ASN A 40 -20.15 -11.89 11.19
CA ASN A 40 -19.53 -12.87 12.08
C ASN A 40 -18.03 -13.08 11.83
N ASP A 41 -17.47 -12.53 10.76
CA ASP A 41 -16.01 -12.47 10.57
C ASP A 41 -15.41 -11.40 11.48
N TYR A 42 -14.16 -11.60 11.89
CA TYR A 42 -13.35 -10.51 12.44
C TYR A 42 -12.73 -9.71 11.30
N LEU A 43 -13.00 -8.41 11.21
CA LEU A 43 -12.43 -7.54 10.19
C LEU A 43 -11.46 -6.55 10.83
N PHE A 44 -10.19 -6.66 10.47
CA PHE A 44 -9.15 -5.71 10.83
C PHE A 44 -8.86 -4.77 9.66
N ILE A 45 -8.90 -3.47 9.92
CA ILE A 45 -8.51 -2.42 8.96
C ILE A 45 -7.30 -1.69 9.54
N ASN A 46 -6.13 -1.94 8.94
CA ASN A 46 -4.84 -1.56 9.48
C ASN A 46 -4.33 -0.20 8.95
N GLY A 47 -5.05 0.86 9.28
CA GLY A 47 -4.65 2.23 8.96
C GLY A 47 -4.71 2.61 7.48
N ASP A 48 -4.33 3.86 7.24
CA ASP A 48 -4.29 4.54 5.94
C ASP A 48 -5.60 4.41 5.17
N LEU A 49 -6.68 4.81 5.86
CA LEU A 49 -8.01 4.98 5.27
C LEU A 49 -8.03 6.13 4.27
N CYS A 50 -7.28 7.19 4.59
CA CYS A 50 -7.31 8.49 3.94
C CYS A 50 -6.15 8.67 2.95
N GLU A 51 -6.17 9.81 2.25
CA GLU A 51 -5.12 10.28 1.35
C GLU A 51 -4.94 9.42 0.08
N LYS A 52 -4.11 9.95 -0.84
CA LYS A 52 -3.75 9.39 -2.17
C LYS A 52 -4.92 9.26 -3.17
N GLY A 53 -6.02 8.64 -2.79
CA GLY A 53 -7.25 8.54 -3.58
C GLY A 53 -8.24 9.72 -3.34
N PRO A 54 -9.40 9.71 -4.03
CA PRO A 54 -10.28 10.89 -4.10
C PRO A 54 -11.51 10.89 -3.16
N ASN A 55 -11.62 9.96 -2.21
CA ASN A 55 -12.78 9.84 -1.32
C ASN A 55 -12.43 9.59 0.16
N SER A 56 -11.46 10.33 0.71
CA SER A 56 -10.98 10.15 2.09
C SER A 56 -12.13 10.25 3.10
N VAL A 57 -12.95 11.30 3.01
CA VAL A 57 -14.09 11.52 3.92
C VAL A 57 -15.13 10.41 3.80
N LYS A 58 -15.40 9.91 2.59
CA LYS A 58 -16.39 8.83 2.41
C LYS A 58 -15.88 7.48 2.90
N VAL A 59 -14.59 7.18 2.74
CA VAL A 59 -14.00 5.95 3.30
C VAL A 59 -14.07 6.00 4.82
N MET A 60 -13.62 7.10 5.43
CA MET A 60 -13.71 7.32 6.87
C MET A 60 -15.15 7.14 7.39
N GLN A 61 -16.14 7.79 6.77
CA GLN A 61 -17.55 7.64 7.14
C GLN A 61 -18.06 6.20 6.97
N PHE A 62 -17.69 5.52 5.88
CA PHE A 62 -18.09 4.14 5.64
C PHE A 62 -17.51 3.19 6.69
N VAL A 63 -16.23 3.34 7.02
CA VAL A 63 -15.53 2.53 8.03
C VAL A 63 -16.10 2.79 9.43
N ARG A 64 -16.37 4.04 9.78
CA ARG A 64 -17.04 4.41 11.04
C ARG A 64 -18.39 3.72 11.18
N VAL A 65 -19.25 3.83 10.18
CA VAL A 65 -20.57 3.17 10.19
C VAL A 65 -20.41 1.65 10.25
N LEU A 66 -19.41 1.09 9.57
CA LEU A 66 -19.15 -0.36 9.61
C LEU A 66 -18.72 -0.83 11.00
N SER A 67 -17.85 -0.06 11.69
CA SER A 67 -17.39 -0.40 13.03
C SER A 67 -18.41 -0.16 14.14
N GLU A 68 -19.36 0.76 13.93
CA GLU A 68 -20.49 0.98 14.85
C GLU A 68 -21.57 -0.11 14.74
N ARG A 69 -21.66 -0.80 13.60
CA ARG A 69 -22.69 -1.85 13.36
C ARG A 69 -22.38 -3.19 14.00
N THR A 70 -21.10 -3.54 14.17
CA THR A 70 -20.69 -4.83 14.71
C THR A 70 -19.45 -4.68 15.60
N ALA A 71 -19.39 -5.45 16.68
CA ALA A 71 -18.26 -5.47 17.60
C ALA A 71 -17.01 -6.18 17.04
N ASN A 72 -17.09 -6.73 15.82
CA ASN A 72 -16.03 -7.53 15.19
C ASN A 72 -15.16 -6.75 14.18
N VAL A 73 -15.38 -5.43 14.04
CA VAL A 73 -14.59 -4.58 13.15
C VAL A 73 -13.62 -3.74 13.98
N TYR A 74 -12.33 -3.93 13.71
CA TYR A 74 -11.22 -3.34 14.45
C TYR A 74 -10.38 -2.47 13.52
N VAL A 75 -10.31 -1.18 13.82
CA VAL A 75 -9.65 -0.20 12.95
C VAL A 75 -8.48 0.42 13.70
N THR A 76 -7.28 0.38 13.14
CA THR A 76 -6.13 1.17 13.63
C THR A 76 -5.98 2.42 12.76
N LYS A 77 -5.31 3.46 13.29
CA LYS A 77 -4.88 4.60 12.49
C LYS A 77 -3.55 4.32 11.81
N GLY A 78 -3.38 4.83 10.59
CA GLY A 78 -2.09 4.97 9.92
C GLY A 78 -1.61 6.42 9.91
N ASN A 79 -0.45 6.67 9.30
CA ASN A 79 0.09 8.03 9.20
C ASN A 79 -0.78 8.95 8.35
N CYS A 80 -1.45 8.44 7.31
CA CYS A 80 -2.33 9.24 6.47
C CYS A 80 -3.63 9.65 7.18
N ASP A 81 -4.00 8.96 8.26
CA ASP A 81 -5.22 9.24 9.03
C ASP A 81 -5.04 10.41 10.03
N VAL A 82 -3.78 10.77 10.34
CA VAL A 82 -3.44 11.79 11.33
C VAL A 82 -2.84 13.07 10.74
N VAL A 83 -3.00 13.30 9.43
CA VAL A 83 -2.45 14.49 8.73
C VAL A 83 -2.97 15.82 9.30
N HIS A 84 -4.15 15.81 9.94
CA HIS A 84 -4.72 16.98 10.60
C HIS A 84 -3.85 17.49 11.76
N ARG A 85 -3.04 16.63 12.40
CA ARG A 85 -2.12 17.01 13.46
C ARG A 85 -1.12 18.07 13.02
N TYR A 86 -0.69 18.05 11.76
CA TYR A 86 0.23 19.07 11.22
C TYR A 86 -0.40 20.47 11.22
N VAL A 87 -1.71 20.59 10.94
CA VAL A 87 -2.42 21.87 11.06
C VAL A 87 -2.45 22.31 12.52
N PHE A 88 -2.82 21.40 13.43
CA PHE A 88 -2.98 21.72 14.85
C PHE A 88 -1.68 22.01 15.59
N HIS A 89 -0.56 21.48 15.10
CA HIS A 89 0.78 21.79 15.61
C HIS A 89 1.43 22.98 14.90
N GLY A 90 0.72 23.68 13.99
CA GLY A 90 1.27 24.84 13.29
C GLY A 90 2.42 24.50 12.33
N SER A 91 2.45 23.27 11.78
CA SER A 91 3.52 22.83 10.88
C SER A 91 3.31 23.39 9.47
N GLU A 92 4.03 24.46 9.11
CA GLU A 92 3.87 25.20 7.84
C GLU A 92 3.93 24.32 6.57
N GLY A 93 4.69 23.21 6.60
CA GLY A 93 4.79 22.27 5.49
C GLY A 93 3.45 21.65 5.05
N ILE A 94 2.42 21.66 5.91
CA ILE A 94 1.08 21.15 5.59
C ILE A 94 0.41 21.91 4.45
N ILE A 95 0.65 23.23 4.34
CA ILE A 95 0.07 24.06 3.28
C ILE A 95 0.58 23.61 1.91
N ALA A 96 1.90 23.40 1.79
CA ALA A 96 2.50 22.89 0.56
C ALA A 96 1.99 21.47 0.24
N TYR A 97 1.81 20.62 1.26
CA TYR A 97 1.23 19.29 1.08
C TYR A 97 -0.20 19.36 0.52
N MET A 98 -1.09 20.12 1.17
CA MET A 98 -2.49 20.27 0.75
C MET A 98 -2.62 20.89 -0.64
N ASN A 99 -1.76 21.84 -1.01
CA ASN A 99 -1.75 22.41 -2.36
C ASN A 99 -1.39 21.39 -3.46
N ARG A 100 -0.45 20.48 -3.18
CA ARG A 100 -0.13 19.37 -4.10
C ARG A 100 -1.21 18.29 -4.09
N GLN A 101 -1.68 17.91 -2.90
CA GLN A 101 -2.64 16.84 -2.69
C GLN A 101 -4.06 17.42 -2.59
N LYS A 102 -4.62 17.81 -3.74
CA LYS A 102 -5.96 18.42 -3.82
C LYS A 102 -7.10 17.54 -3.28
N HIS A 103 -6.87 16.22 -3.23
CA HIS A 103 -7.79 15.22 -2.68
C HIS A 103 -7.40 14.73 -1.28
N SER A 104 -6.62 15.50 -0.52
CA SER A 104 -6.39 15.19 0.89
C SER A 104 -7.70 15.29 1.68
N ILE A 105 -7.81 14.59 2.81
CA ILE A 105 -9.00 14.63 3.67
C ILE A 105 -9.30 16.06 4.13
N LEU A 106 -8.26 16.84 4.42
CA LEU A 106 -8.37 18.24 4.83
C LEU A 106 -9.01 19.09 3.72
N ASN A 107 -8.54 18.95 2.48
CA ASN A 107 -9.17 19.64 1.34
C ASN A 107 -10.60 19.17 1.07
N GLU A 108 -10.87 17.86 1.19
CA GLU A 108 -12.22 17.31 1.06
C GLU A 108 -13.17 17.88 2.12
N MET A 109 -12.71 18.03 3.36
CA MET A 109 -13.48 18.67 4.45
C MET A 109 -13.79 20.13 4.11
N LEU A 110 -12.80 20.96 3.76
CA LEU A 110 -13.03 22.35 3.36
C LEU A 110 -14.03 22.46 2.19
N ALA A 111 -13.88 21.60 1.18
CA ALA A 111 -14.75 21.59 0.01
C ALA A 111 -16.23 21.33 0.36
N ARG A 112 -16.53 20.55 1.42
CA ARG A 112 -17.92 20.35 1.89
C ARG A 112 -18.58 21.64 2.34
N HIS A 113 -17.79 22.59 2.83
CA HIS A 113 -18.27 23.92 3.24
C HIS A 113 -17.99 24.99 2.17
N ARG A 114 -17.61 24.58 0.94
CA ARG A 114 -17.23 25.46 -0.18
C ARG A 114 -16.07 26.40 0.17
N LYS A 115 -15.13 25.91 0.98
CA LYS A 115 -13.91 26.60 1.39
C LYS A 115 -12.69 26.02 0.71
N THR A 116 -11.64 26.83 0.56
CA THR A 116 -10.29 26.42 0.17
C THR A 116 -9.26 26.97 1.15
N LEU A 117 -7.98 26.66 0.96
CA LEU A 117 -6.91 27.25 1.78
C LEU A 117 -6.84 28.78 1.68
N ASP A 118 -7.25 29.36 0.55
CA ASP A 118 -7.18 30.82 0.31
C ASP A 118 -8.19 31.60 1.17
N ASP A 119 -9.15 30.92 1.79
CA ASP A 119 -10.12 31.51 2.72
C ASP A 119 -9.54 31.80 4.11
N PHE A 120 -8.30 31.39 4.39
CA PHE A 120 -7.69 31.49 5.72
C PHE A 120 -6.37 32.24 5.65
N ILE A 121 -6.17 33.18 6.56
CA ILE A 121 -4.97 34.05 6.58
C ILE A 121 -3.74 33.28 7.06
N ASN A 122 -3.92 32.35 8.01
CA ASN A 122 -2.84 31.59 8.62
C ASN A 122 -3.32 30.22 9.16
N LEU A 123 -2.39 29.41 9.65
CA LEU A 123 -2.69 28.09 10.21
C LEU A 123 -3.52 28.12 11.49
N GLU A 124 -3.46 29.22 12.27
CA GLU A 124 -4.26 29.35 13.49
C GLU A 124 -5.75 29.49 13.16
N GLU A 125 -6.08 30.32 12.17
CA GLU A 125 -7.44 30.48 11.67
C GLU A 125 -7.97 29.17 11.07
N LEU A 126 -7.14 28.50 10.25
CA LEU A 126 -7.47 27.20 9.66
C LEU A 126 -7.70 26.13 10.75
N SER A 127 -6.85 26.09 11.77
CA SER A 127 -6.96 25.18 12.92
C SER A 127 -8.27 25.42 13.68
N CYS A 128 -8.59 26.68 14.00
CA CYS A 128 -9.86 27.06 14.63
C CYS A 128 -11.06 26.60 13.78
N TYR A 129 -10.98 26.77 12.46
CA TYR A 129 -12.04 26.36 11.55
C TYR A 129 -12.29 24.85 11.58
N TYR A 130 -11.23 24.04 11.51
CA TYR A 130 -11.36 22.58 11.61
C TYR A 130 -11.94 22.15 12.96
N ARG A 131 -11.48 22.74 14.07
CA ARG A 131 -12.04 22.45 15.41
C ARG A 131 -13.50 22.84 15.55
N GLN A 132 -13.94 23.90 14.87
CA GLN A 132 -15.34 24.31 14.93
C GLN A 132 -16.25 23.46 14.05
N ASN A 133 -15.76 22.99 12.89
CA ASN A 133 -16.61 22.44 11.84
C ASN A 133 -16.45 20.93 11.60
N PHE A 134 -15.32 20.34 12.00
CA PHE A 134 -14.95 18.94 11.69
C PHE A 134 -14.37 18.20 12.91
N GLN A 135 -14.68 18.67 14.12
CA GLN A 135 -14.17 18.08 15.36
C GLN A 135 -14.57 16.61 15.50
N GLU A 136 -15.80 16.25 15.14
CA GLU A 136 -16.29 14.87 15.27
C GLU A 136 -15.54 13.90 14.35
N GLU A 137 -15.28 14.29 13.10
CA GLU A 137 -14.50 13.48 12.16
C GLU A 137 -13.04 13.32 12.64
N ILE A 138 -12.44 14.42 13.10
CA ILE A 138 -11.06 14.44 13.57
C ILE A 138 -10.92 13.63 14.86
N ASP A 139 -11.82 13.79 15.83
CA ASP A 139 -11.83 13.03 17.07
C ASP A 139 -12.04 11.54 16.82
N TRP A 140 -12.85 11.18 15.82
CA TRP A 140 -13.00 9.78 15.44
C TRP A 140 -11.68 9.19 14.94
N LEU A 141 -10.99 9.87 14.02
CA LEU A 141 -9.66 9.45 13.55
C LEU A 141 -8.65 9.38 14.69
N GLU A 142 -8.67 10.34 15.61
CA GLU A 142 -7.80 10.36 16.79
C GLU A 142 -8.15 9.30 17.83
N SER A 143 -9.39 8.85 17.90
CA SER A 143 -9.81 7.79 18.83
C SER A 143 -9.37 6.39 18.41
N LEU A 144 -8.91 6.22 17.15
CA LEU A 144 -8.43 4.94 16.65
C LEU A 144 -7.17 4.51 17.42
N PRO A 145 -7.08 3.25 17.89
CA PRO A 145 -5.89 2.75 18.54
C PRO A 145 -4.72 2.61 17.56
N ILE A 146 -3.51 2.52 18.12
CA ILE A 146 -2.29 2.29 17.35
C ILE A 146 -2.18 0.81 16.96
N ALA A 147 -2.55 -0.09 17.87
CA ALA A 147 -2.45 -1.53 17.60
C ALA A 147 -3.58 -2.34 18.25
N TYR A 148 -3.88 -3.47 17.62
CA TYR A 148 -4.61 -4.57 18.24
C TYR A 148 -3.67 -5.74 18.48
N GLU A 149 -3.87 -6.41 19.62
CA GLU A 149 -3.15 -7.61 19.97
C GLU A 149 -4.13 -8.75 20.26
N THR A 150 -3.95 -9.88 19.58
CA THR A 150 -4.66 -11.12 19.84
C THR A 150 -3.72 -12.14 20.49
N ASP A 151 -4.19 -13.34 20.81
CA ASP A 151 -3.29 -14.41 21.28
C ASP A 151 -2.29 -14.87 20.21
N GLU A 152 -2.54 -14.60 18.94
CA GLU A 152 -1.78 -15.17 17.80
C GLU A 152 -1.01 -14.12 17.00
N PHE A 153 -1.53 -12.90 16.91
CA PHE A 153 -0.93 -11.86 16.07
C PHE A 153 -1.13 -10.45 16.63
N ILE A 154 -0.33 -9.52 16.13
CA ILE A 154 -0.39 -8.08 16.38
C ILE A 154 -0.74 -7.41 15.05
N VAL A 155 -1.72 -6.53 15.05
CA VAL A 155 -2.03 -5.65 13.90
C VAL A 155 -1.59 -4.25 14.25
N ILE A 156 -0.61 -3.71 13.51
CA ILE A 156 -0.06 -2.37 13.69
C ILE A 156 0.33 -1.80 12.33
N HIS A 157 0.18 -0.50 12.13
CA HIS A 157 0.24 0.08 10.78
C HIS A 157 1.62 -0.08 10.11
N ALA A 158 2.69 0.49 10.68
CA ALA A 158 4.01 0.50 10.05
C ALA A 158 4.98 -0.54 10.62
N GLY A 159 5.07 -0.68 11.95
CA GLY A 159 5.99 -1.63 12.57
C GLY A 159 6.27 -1.38 14.05
N LEU A 160 7.25 -2.10 14.59
CA LEU A 160 7.59 -2.11 16.02
C LEU A 160 9.03 -1.67 16.27
N ASP A 161 9.27 -1.11 17.45
CA ASP A 161 10.64 -0.95 17.96
C ASP A 161 11.22 -2.34 18.30
N ASN A 162 12.52 -2.53 18.10
CA ASN A 162 13.23 -3.76 18.47
C ASN A 162 13.50 -3.86 19.98
N LYS A 163 12.43 -4.00 20.78
CA LYS A 163 12.44 -4.06 22.25
C LYS A 163 11.75 -5.32 22.75
N GLU A 164 12.18 -5.83 23.90
CA GLU A 164 11.55 -6.97 24.59
C GLU A 164 10.07 -6.70 24.85
N SER A 165 9.77 -5.55 25.47
CA SER A 165 8.40 -5.04 25.57
C SER A 165 8.05 -4.23 24.33
N TRP A 166 7.52 -4.89 23.30
CA TRP A 166 7.10 -4.20 22.07
C TRP A 166 6.05 -3.10 22.31
N ARG A 167 5.31 -3.14 23.42
CA ARG A 167 4.31 -2.09 23.79
C ARG A 167 4.95 -0.74 24.13
N GLU A 168 6.27 -0.72 24.32
CA GLU A 168 7.07 0.50 24.45
C GLU A 168 7.51 1.06 23.09
N THR A 169 6.97 0.54 21.99
CA THR A 169 7.11 1.12 20.66
C THR A 169 6.65 2.57 20.68
N SER A 170 7.43 3.46 20.06
CA SER A 170 7.04 4.86 19.89
C SER A 170 5.89 4.99 18.88
N GLU A 171 5.03 6.00 19.04
CA GLU A 171 3.97 6.27 18.06
C GLU A 171 4.55 6.62 16.68
N GLU A 172 5.72 7.28 16.66
CA GLU A 172 6.46 7.56 15.43
C GLU A 172 6.84 6.26 14.69
N THR A 173 7.45 5.30 15.39
CA THR A 173 7.78 3.99 14.80
C THR A 173 6.52 3.27 14.32
N ALA A 174 5.48 3.25 15.16
CA ALA A 174 4.22 2.54 14.87
C ALA A 174 3.50 3.05 13.62
N LEU A 175 3.64 4.35 13.31
CA LEU A 175 2.95 4.98 12.19
C LEU A 175 3.85 5.24 10.98
N TYR A 176 5.17 5.37 11.13
CA TYR A 176 6.04 5.87 10.06
C TYR A 176 7.23 4.99 9.71
N THR A 177 7.57 3.96 10.51
CA THR A 177 8.78 3.16 10.26
C THR A 177 8.78 2.53 8.87
N GLN A 178 9.86 2.72 8.12
CA GLN A 178 9.97 2.24 6.74
C GLN A 178 10.61 0.86 6.70
N GLU A 179 10.25 0.06 5.70
CA GLU A 179 10.88 -1.24 5.44
C GLU A 179 10.88 -2.21 6.65
N PHE A 180 9.81 -2.24 7.44
CA PHE A 180 9.77 -3.07 8.67
C PHE A 180 10.09 -4.55 8.43
N TYR A 181 9.74 -5.10 7.26
CA TYR A 181 10.09 -6.48 6.89
C TYR A 181 11.61 -6.76 6.86
N ASN A 182 12.43 -5.74 6.63
CA ASN A 182 13.90 -5.82 6.67
C ASN A 182 14.47 -5.60 8.08
N GLN A 183 13.64 -5.20 9.05
CA GLN A 183 14.04 -4.93 10.42
C GLN A 183 13.90 -6.17 11.31
N ARG A 184 14.44 -6.08 12.53
CA ARG A 184 14.27 -7.09 13.58
C ARG A 184 13.25 -6.60 14.60
N HIS A 185 12.52 -7.52 15.20
CA HIS A 185 11.69 -7.26 16.38
C HIS A 185 11.79 -8.42 17.38
N GLN A 186 11.35 -8.19 18.61
CA GLN A 186 11.35 -9.21 19.68
C GLN A 186 9.93 -9.66 20.07
N ALA A 187 8.89 -9.16 19.38
CA ALA A 187 7.52 -9.64 19.61
C ALA A 187 7.41 -11.16 19.39
N GLU A 188 6.76 -11.85 20.33
CA GLU A 188 6.58 -13.31 20.27
C GLU A 188 5.55 -13.74 19.22
N LYS A 189 4.65 -12.82 18.86
CA LYS A 189 3.51 -13.03 17.96
C LYS A 189 3.82 -12.54 16.55
N THR A 190 3.10 -13.07 15.56
CA THR A 190 3.17 -12.58 14.18
C THR A 190 2.69 -11.13 14.09
N VAL A 191 3.49 -10.26 13.49
CA VAL A 191 3.21 -8.83 13.32
C VAL A 191 2.71 -8.59 11.90
N ILE A 192 1.48 -8.08 11.77
CA ILE A 192 0.84 -7.78 10.49
C ILE A 192 0.90 -6.27 10.28
N VAL A 193 1.55 -5.84 9.19
CA VAL A 193 1.82 -4.44 8.87
C VAL A 193 1.34 -4.05 7.46
N GLY A 194 1.00 -2.78 7.30
CA GLY A 194 0.74 -2.10 6.02
C GLY A 194 1.88 -1.14 5.68
N HIS A 195 1.53 0.10 5.29
CA HIS A 195 2.38 1.30 5.15
C HIS A 195 3.44 1.28 4.05
N TRP A 196 4.21 0.20 3.96
CA TRP A 196 5.29 0.06 2.99
C TRP A 196 4.91 -0.94 1.90
N PRO A 197 4.70 -0.48 0.65
CA PRO A 197 4.24 -1.34 -0.43
C PRO A 197 5.13 -2.57 -0.60
N VAL A 198 4.53 -3.76 -0.58
CA VAL A 198 5.24 -5.04 -0.58
C VAL A 198 6.13 -5.24 -1.80
N VAL A 199 5.78 -4.64 -2.94
CA VAL A 199 6.59 -4.64 -4.15
C VAL A 199 7.97 -4.05 -3.91
N ASN A 200 8.12 -3.09 -2.99
CA ASN A 200 9.42 -2.46 -2.69
C ASN A 200 10.43 -3.44 -2.09
N TYR A 201 9.98 -4.55 -1.48
CA TYR A 201 10.86 -5.60 -0.96
C TYR A 201 11.33 -6.60 -2.05
N ARG A 202 10.82 -6.48 -3.28
CA ARG A 202 11.03 -7.44 -4.37
C ARG A 202 12.04 -6.97 -5.41
N ALA A 203 13.02 -6.15 -5.02
CA ALA A 203 14.04 -5.63 -5.94
C ALA A 203 14.76 -6.72 -6.75
N ASN A 204 14.85 -7.93 -6.19
CA ASN A 204 15.51 -9.10 -6.79
C ASN A 204 14.61 -10.35 -6.88
N GLN A 205 13.29 -10.17 -6.79
CA GLN A 205 12.30 -11.24 -6.85
C GLN A 205 11.29 -10.92 -7.95
N VAL A 206 10.46 -11.91 -8.32
CA VAL A 206 9.35 -11.71 -9.25
C VAL A 206 8.50 -10.54 -8.74
N SER A 207 8.31 -9.51 -9.57
CA SER A 207 7.53 -8.34 -9.18
C SER A 207 6.08 -8.74 -8.93
N SER A 208 5.54 -8.32 -7.79
CA SER A 208 4.17 -8.58 -7.39
C SER A 208 3.79 -7.64 -6.26
N HIS A 209 2.49 -7.41 -6.09
CA HIS A 209 1.91 -6.68 -4.95
C HIS A 209 1.23 -7.62 -3.95
N ASN A 210 1.43 -8.94 -4.08
CA ASN A 210 0.89 -9.92 -3.13
C ASN A 210 1.56 -9.79 -1.76
N PRO A 211 0.83 -10.06 -0.65
CA PRO A 211 1.40 -10.03 0.69
C PRO A 211 2.65 -10.90 0.83
N ILE A 212 3.56 -10.47 1.70
CA ILE A 212 4.69 -11.29 2.13
C ILE A 212 4.31 -11.90 3.47
N ILE A 213 4.28 -13.24 3.55
CA ILE A 213 3.98 -13.99 4.77
C ILE A 213 5.27 -14.71 5.17
N ASP A 214 5.98 -14.19 6.16
CA ASP A 214 7.24 -14.74 6.66
C ASP A 214 7.08 -15.11 8.14
N LEU A 215 6.79 -16.39 8.38
CA LEU A 215 6.56 -16.91 9.73
C LEU A 215 7.85 -17.09 10.53
N ASP A 216 9.01 -17.19 9.85
CA ASP A 216 10.31 -17.27 10.51
C ASP A 216 10.70 -15.91 11.11
N LYS A 217 10.46 -14.83 10.35
CA LYS A 217 10.57 -13.46 10.87
C LYS A 217 9.39 -13.07 11.76
N LYS A 218 8.27 -13.79 11.69
CA LYS A 218 6.98 -13.44 12.31
C LYS A 218 6.45 -12.10 11.79
N ILE A 219 6.59 -11.84 10.49
CA ILE A 219 6.11 -10.62 9.85
C ILE A 219 5.19 -10.97 8.68
N ILE A 220 4.05 -10.29 8.59
CA ILE A 220 3.21 -10.27 7.40
C ILE A 220 3.11 -8.82 6.91
N ALA A 221 3.66 -8.54 5.72
CA ALA A 221 3.52 -7.23 5.07
C ALA A 221 2.38 -7.29 4.05
N LEU A 222 1.42 -6.35 4.16
CA LEU A 222 0.12 -6.43 3.49
C LEU A 222 -0.10 -5.34 2.43
N ASP A 223 0.57 -4.20 2.52
CA ASP A 223 0.31 -3.06 1.62
C ASP A 223 0.59 -3.43 0.16
N GLY A 224 -0.46 -3.47 -0.66
CA GLY A 224 -0.39 -3.75 -2.09
C GLY A 224 -0.14 -2.52 -2.98
N GLY A 225 0.19 -1.37 -2.38
CA GLY A 225 0.46 -0.14 -3.11
C GLY A 225 -0.78 0.48 -3.76
N ASN A 226 -1.97 0.23 -3.23
CA ASN A 226 -3.23 0.76 -3.76
C ASN A 226 -3.21 2.30 -3.80
N GLN A 227 -3.62 2.90 -4.93
CA GLN A 227 -3.54 4.35 -5.23
C GLN A 227 -2.13 4.96 -5.28
N ILE A 228 -1.08 4.18 -4.98
CA ILE A 228 0.32 4.64 -5.02
C ILE A 228 1.02 4.08 -6.26
N LYS A 229 0.82 2.79 -6.55
CA LYS A 229 1.41 2.07 -7.68
C LYS A 229 0.39 1.94 -8.80
N LYS A 230 0.80 2.16 -10.05
CA LYS A 230 -0.09 2.08 -11.23
C LYS A 230 -0.74 0.71 -11.36
N ASP A 231 0.01 -0.33 -11.01
CA ASP A 231 -0.35 -1.76 -11.00
C ASP A 231 -0.67 -2.30 -9.59
N GLY A 232 -0.76 -1.39 -8.61
CA GLY A 232 -1.04 -1.71 -7.21
C GLY A 232 -2.43 -2.30 -7.01
N GLN A 233 -2.62 -2.92 -5.85
CA GLN A 233 -3.84 -3.63 -5.49
C GLN A 233 -4.21 -3.41 -4.02
N LEU A 234 -5.49 -3.60 -3.70
CA LEU A 234 -5.94 -3.68 -2.32
C LEU A 234 -5.97 -5.15 -1.91
N ASN A 235 -5.14 -5.51 -0.93
CA ASN A 235 -5.00 -6.87 -0.43
C ASN A 235 -5.95 -7.17 0.73
N ALA A 236 -6.38 -8.42 0.81
CA ALA A 236 -6.96 -9.01 2.02
C ALA A 236 -6.15 -10.24 2.42
N LEU A 237 -5.66 -10.25 3.66
CA LEU A 237 -5.15 -11.44 4.33
C LEU A 237 -6.32 -12.13 5.02
N ILE A 238 -6.46 -13.44 4.83
CA ILE A 238 -7.49 -14.27 5.42
C ILE A 238 -6.82 -15.26 6.37
N ILE A 239 -7.20 -15.21 7.64
CA ILE A 239 -6.70 -16.06 8.71
C ILE A 239 -7.84 -16.96 9.17
N GLN A 240 -7.68 -18.27 9.01
CA GLN A 240 -8.68 -19.24 9.44
C GLN A 240 -8.02 -20.57 9.75
N ASN A 241 -8.36 -21.17 10.90
CA ASN A 241 -7.85 -22.48 11.32
C ASN A 241 -6.30 -22.57 11.26
N GLY A 242 -5.61 -21.50 11.72
CA GLY A 242 -4.15 -21.42 11.70
C GLY A 242 -3.52 -21.26 10.31
N THR A 243 -4.31 -21.10 9.26
CA THR A 243 -3.83 -20.92 7.89
C THR A 243 -3.93 -19.46 7.47
N PHE A 244 -2.88 -18.96 6.81
CA PHE A 244 -2.86 -17.65 6.17
C PHE A 244 -3.02 -17.83 4.67
N THR A 245 -4.08 -17.24 4.11
CA THR A 245 -4.28 -17.11 2.66
C THR A 245 -4.49 -15.65 2.31
N HIS A 246 -4.49 -15.30 1.03
CA HIS A 246 -4.73 -13.93 0.62
C HIS A 246 -5.49 -13.86 -0.70
N THR A 247 -6.11 -12.71 -0.93
CA THR A 247 -6.67 -12.32 -2.22
C THR A 247 -6.55 -10.82 -2.38
N TYR A 248 -6.87 -10.31 -3.57
CA TYR A 248 -6.79 -8.89 -3.86
C TYR A 248 -7.84 -8.44 -4.86
N VAL A 249 -8.05 -7.13 -4.95
CA VAL A 249 -8.73 -6.46 -6.06
C VAL A 249 -7.88 -5.29 -6.54
N ASP A 250 -7.93 -4.98 -7.82
CA ASP A 250 -7.25 -3.80 -8.38
C ASP A 250 -8.14 -3.06 -9.40
N ALA A 251 -7.58 -1.97 -9.94
CA ALA A 251 -8.25 -1.10 -10.89
C ALA A 251 -8.03 -1.51 -12.36
N LEU A 252 -7.28 -2.59 -12.64
CA LEU A 252 -7.01 -3.02 -14.01
C LEU A 252 -8.27 -3.63 -14.61
N THR A 253 -8.69 -3.13 -15.77
CA THR A 253 -9.88 -3.59 -16.49
C THR A 253 -9.58 -4.14 -17.87
N ASN A 254 -8.39 -3.84 -18.41
CA ASN A 254 -8.00 -4.20 -19.76
C ASN A 254 -7.46 -5.63 -19.78
N GLU A 255 -8.36 -6.61 -19.80
CA GLU A 255 -8.04 -8.03 -19.98
C GLU A 255 -7.66 -8.32 -21.44
N ILE A 256 -6.65 -9.17 -21.64
CA ILE A 256 -6.27 -9.73 -22.93
C ILE A 256 -5.92 -11.21 -22.78
N ILE A 257 -6.21 -12.00 -23.82
CA ILE A 257 -5.91 -13.43 -23.88
C ILE A 257 -4.61 -13.63 -24.66
N VAL A 258 -3.67 -14.37 -24.08
CA VAL A 258 -2.42 -14.77 -24.73
C VAL A 258 -2.71 -15.67 -25.93
N GLN A 259 -2.33 -15.23 -27.12
CA GLN A 259 -2.51 -15.96 -28.38
C GLN A 259 -1.37 -16.94 -28.67
N LYS A 260 -0.16 -16.65 -28.18
CA LYS A 260 1.03 -17.48 -28.40
C LYS A 260 1.78 -17.69 -27.08
N GLU A 261 2.10 -18.95 -26.78
CA GLU A 261 2.90 -19.32 -25.60
C GLU A 261 4.27 -18.64 -25.64
N TYR A 262 4.71 -18.17 -24.47
CA TYR A 262 6.07 -17.67 -24.27
C TYR A 262 6.62 -18.22 -22.97
N ASN A 263 7.77 -18.89 -23.07
CA ASN A 263 8.53 -19.38 -21.92
C ASN A 263 9.80 -18.53 -21.80
N ASP A 264 9.86 -17.66 -20.79
CA ASP A 264 11.06 -16.90 -20.49
C ASP A 264 12.15 -17.86 -19.97
N SER A 265 13.31 -17.84 -20.61
CA SER A 265 14.50 -18.58 -20.17
C SER A 265 15.57 -17.65 -19.59
N THR A 266 15.28 -16.34 -19.47
CA THR A 266 16.26 -15.37 -19.01
C THR A 266 16.32 -15.26 -17.49
N ASN A 267 15.28 -15.71 -16.77
CA ASN A 267 15.13 -15.61 -15.32
C ASN A 267 15.34 -14.17 -14.81
N ARG A 268 15.00 -13.18 -15.64
CA ARG A 268 15.09 -11.78 -15.27
C ARG A 268 13.94 -11.48 -14.33
N VAL A 269 14.27 -11.16 -13.09
CA VAL A 269 13.33 -10.82 -12.03
C VAL A 269 13.75 -9.55 -11.32
N GLY A 270 12.79 -8.86 -10.74
CA GLY A 270 13.01 -7.69 -9.93
C GLY A 270 11.99 -6.59 -10.20
N THR A 271 12.21 -5.48 -9.49
CA THR A 271 11.49 -4.24 -9.67
C THR A 271 12.41 -3.07 -9.32
N VAL A 272 12.21 -1.95 -10.00
CA VAL A 272 12.80 -0.67 -9.63
C VAL A 272 11.70 0.15 -9.00
N THR A 273 11.85 0.51 -7.72
CA THR A 273 10.86 1.29 -7.00
C THR A 273 11.47 2.46 -6.25
N TYR A 274 10.66 3.46 -5.92
CA TYR A 274 11.06 4.50 -4.95
C TYR A 274 11.63 3.86 -3.66
N PRO A 275 12.71 4.42 -3.06
CA PRO A 275 13.48 5.59 -3.51
C PRO A 275 14.64 5.25 -4.49
N ASN A 276 14.72 4.01 -4.95
CA ASN A 276 15.88 3.44 -5.65
C ASN A 276 15.81 3.63 -7.17
N TYR A 277 15.68 4.88 -7.63
CA TYR A 277 15.55 5.19 -9.06
C TYR A 277 16.87 5.44 -9.79
N TYR A 278 17.99 5.60 -9.09
CA TYR A 278 19.27 5.94 -9.69
C TYR A 278 19.95 4.72 -10.32
N LEU A 279 20.44 4.89 -11.54
CA LEU A 279 20.93 3.83 -12.39
C LEU A 279 22.29 4.18 -12.97
N GLN A 280 23.13 3.17 -13.15
CA GLN A 280 24.33 3.22 -13.98
C GLN A 280 24.19 2.25 -15.13
N ILE A 281 24.37 2.73 -16.36
CA ILE A 281 24.20 1.90 -17.56
C ILE A 281 25.40 0.97 -17.75
N ILE A 282 25.11 -0.30 -17.99
CA ILE A 282 26.10 -1.33 -18.29
C ILE A 282 26.05 -1.71 -19.77
N ARG A 283 24.87 -2.03 -20.28
CA ARG A 283 24.68 -2.51 -21.67
C ARG A 283 23.30 -2.14 -22.19
N GLN A 284 23.25 -1.46 -23.32
CA GLN A 284 22.01 -1.17 -24.03
C GLN A 284 21.69 -2.27 -25.04
N GLU A 285 20.44 -2.69 -25.09
CA GLU A 285 19.87 -3.55 -26.12
C GLU A 285 18.64 -2.89 -26.76
N THR A 286 18.08 -3.52 -27.80
CA THR A 286 16.99 -2.97 -28.60
C THR A 286 15.80 -2.50 -27.76
N TYR A 287 15.35 -3.31 -26.79
CA TYR A 287 14.14 -3.01 -26.01
C TYR A 287 14.39 -2.72 -24.54
N PHE A 288 15.52 -3.19 -23.99
CA PHE A 288 15.87 -3.05 -22.58
C PHE A 288 17.33 -2.67 -22.44
N THR A 289 17.65 -1.99 -21.36
CA THR A 289 19.01 -1.65 -20.97
C THR A 289 19.32 -2.32 -19.65
N LEU A 290 20.45 -3.02 -19.59
CA LEU A 290 21.02 -3.52 -18.35
C LEU A 290 21.65 -2.35 -17.60
N CYS A 291 21.12 -2.09 -16.41
CA CYS A 291 21.62 -1.08 -15.50
C CYS A 291 22.01 -1.71 -14.17
N GLU A 292 22.91 -1.07 -13.44
CA GLU A 292 23.13 -1.27 -12.02
C GLU A 292 22.35 -0.21 -11.24
N ASN A 293 21.51 -0.62 -10.30
CA ASN A 293 20.87 0.27 -9.36
C ASN A 293 21.93 0.76 -8.37
N THR A 294 22.21 2.06 -8.36
CA THR A 294 23.37 2.61 -7.61
C THR A 294 23.18 2.54 -6.10
N ASN A 295 21.92 2.53 -5.62
CA ASN A 295 21.62 2.45 -4.20
C ASN A 295 21.67 1.01 -3.70
N LEU A 296 21.23 0.06 -4.53
CA LEU A 296 21.11 -1.35 -4.15
C LEU A 296 22.31 -2.20 -4.57
N GLY A 297 23.16 -1.72 -5.48
CA GLY A 297 24.27 -2.48 -6.07
C GLY A 297 23.79 -3.68 -6.91
N MET A 298 22.59 -3.58 -7.50
CA MET A 298 21.92 -4.70 -8.17
C MET A 298 21.79 -4.47 -9.67
N LYS A 299 22.07 -5.50 -10.47
CA LYS A 299 21.90 -5.44 -11.93
C LYS A 299 20.48 -5.82 -12.32
N GLN A 300 19.82 -4.96 -13.09
CA GLN A 300 18.43 -5.12 -13.49
C GLN A 300 18.24 -4.70 -14.95
N TRP A 301 17.33 -5.39 -15.65
CA TRP A 301 16.95 -5.09 -17.03
C TRP A 301 15.77 -4.11 -17.05
N ILE A 302 16.02 -2.89 -17.50
CA ILE A 302 15.04 -1.80 -17.44
C ILE A 302 14.56 -1.50 -18.85
N LYS A 303 13.24 -1.39 -19.02
CA LYS A 303 12.63 -1.03 -20.30
C LYS A 303 13.13 0.36 -20.72
N ASN A 304 13.62 0.49 -21.96
CA ASN A 304 14.30 1.71 -22.43
C ASN A 304 13.45 2.99 -22.23
N GLU A 305 12.14 2.88 -22.44
CA GLU A 305 11.14 3.94 -22.34
C GLU A 305 10.93 4.42 -20.91
N TYR A 306 11.33 3.63 -19.91
CA TYR A 306 11.30 3.99 -18.50
C TYR A 306 12.59 4.66 -18.04
N ILE A 307 13.63 4.74 -18.88
CA ILE A 307 14.90 5.40 -18.51
C ILE A 307 14.83 6.87 -18.89
N LYS A 308 15.25 7.72 -17.95
CA LYS A 308 15.43 9.16 -18.13
C LYS A 308 16.91 9.50 -17.99
N TRP A 309 17.35 10.41 -18.84
CA TRP A 309 18.69 10.98 -18.82
C TRP A 309 18.58 12.48 -18.57
N GLU A 310 19.08 12.94 -17.44
CA GLU A 310 19.09 14.36 -17.09
C GLU A 310 20.41 14.71 -16.41
N ASN A 311 21.07 15.76 -16.90
CA ASN A 311 22.25 16.34 -16.25
C ASN A 311 23.31 15.29 -15.86
N GLU A 312 23.66 14.40 -16.80
CA GLU A 312 24.62 13.29 -16.60
C GLU A 312 24.17 12.20 -15.62
N VAL A 313 22.95 12.29 -15.09
CA VAL A 313 22.33 11.29 -14.22
C VAL A 313 21.38 10.42 -15.03
N THR A 314 21.47 9.10 -14.85
CA THR A 314 20.49 8.14 -15.38
C THR A 314 19.57 7.69 -14.25
N LEU A 315 18.26 7.75 -14.48
CA LEU A 315 17.24 7.34 -13.52
C LEU A 315 16.06 6.64 -14.16
N SER A 316 15.36 5.80 -13.40
CA SER A 316 14.03 5.31 -13.79
C SER A 316 13.01 6.43 -13.62
N LYS A 317 12.17 6.66 -14.63
CA LYS A 317 11.12 7.68 -14.64
C LYS A 317 10.09 7.47 -13.51
N THR A 318 9.84 6.21 -13.17
CA THR A 318 8.84 5.79 -12.20
C THR A 318 9.11 4.35 -11.74
N ASP A 319 8.24 3.81 -10.90
CA ASP A 319 8.25 2.41 -10.51
C ASP A 319 8.05 1.51 -11.75
N VAL A 320 8.85 0.46 -11.90
CA VAL A 320 8.74 -0.44 -13.05
C VAL A 320 9.21 -1.85 -12.71
N SER A 321 8.42 -2.85 -13.10
CA SER A 321 8.86 -4.25 -13.04
C SER A 321 10.05 -4.46 -13.98
N THR A 322 11.06 -5.17 -13.51
CA THR A 322 12.18 -5.66 -14.33
C THR A 322 12.08 -7.18 -14.56
N THR A 323 10.91 -7.73 -14.25
CA THR A 323 10.57 -9.14 -14.37
C THR A 323 10.09 -9.48 -15.77
N PHE A 324 10.54 -10.62 -16.31
CA PHE A 324 10.02 -11.23 -17.53
C PHE A 324 9.17 -12.44 -17.15
N LEU A 325 7.99 -12.56 -17.74
CA LEU A 325 7.03 -13.60 -17.38
C LEU A 325 7.04 -14.74 -18.39
N SER A 326 6.62 -15.92 -17.92
CA SER A 326 6.18 -17.01 -18.79
C SER A 326 4.66 -17.12 -18.76
N VAL A 327 4.08 -17.43 -19.91
CA VAL A 327 2.63 -17.56 -20.11
C VAL A 327 2.27 -18.69 -21.07
N LYS A 328 1.10 -19.29 -20.87
CA LYS A 328 0.52 -20.30 -21.76
C LYS A 328 -0.48 -19.68 -22.73
N GLN A 329 -0.64 -20.30 -23.91
CA GLN A 329 -1.71 -19.92 -24.82
C GLN A 329 -3.08 -20.08 -24.14
N GLY A 330 -3.95 -19.08 -24.29
CA GLY A 330 -5.27 -19.03 -23.65
C GLY A 330 -5.26 -18.46 -22.23
N GLU A 331 -4.08 -18.17 -21.65
CA GLU A 331 -3.97 -17.52 -20.35
C GLU A 331 -4.47 -16.07 -20.42
N LYS A 332 -5.15 -15.64 -19.35
CA LYS A 332 -5.64 -14.26 -19.20
C LYS A 332 -4.62 -13.41 -18.46
N VAL A 333 -4.35 -12.23 -19.00
CA VAL A 333 -3.52 -11.21 -18.37
C VAL A 333 -4.17 -9.84 -18.47
N TRP A 334 -3.78 -8.92 -17.59
CA TRP A 334 -4.28 -7.55 -17.56
C TRP A 334 -3.18 -6.58 -17.96
N ILE A 335 -3.50 -5.67 -18.88
CA ILE A 335 -2.56 -4.70 -19.41
C ILE A 335 -2.26 -3.62 -18.35
N VAL A 336 -0.98 -3.45 -18.02
CA VAL A 336 -0.47 -2.36 -17.17
C VAL A 336 0.11 -1.23 -18.03
N ASP A 337 0.86 -1.60 -19.07
CA ASP A 337 1.41 -0.65 -20.05
C ASP A 337 1.55 -1.32 -21.43
N ASN A 338 0.94 -0.70 -22.43
CA ASN A 338 0.95 -1.11 -23.84
C ASN A 338 1.52 -0.02 -24.77
N GLU A 339 2.24 0.97 -24.25
CA GLU A 339 2.84 2.05 -25.03
C GLU A 339 4.32 1.77 -25.39
N CYS A 340 4.85 0.64 -24.92
CA CYS A 340 6.25 0.24 -25.04
C CYS A 340 6.56 -0.57 -26.30
N ASP A 341 7.72 -0.35 -26.93
CA ASP A 341 8.15 -1.08 -28.12
C ASP A 341 8.55 -2.52 -27.79
N GLY A 342 8.13 -3.45 -28.66
CA GLY A 342 8.46 -4.87 -28.63
C GLY A 342 7.83 -5.69 -27.49
N TYR A 343 7.46 -5.05 -26.37
CA TYR A 343 6.96 -5.70 -25.17
C TYR A 343 5.75 -4.97 -24.58
N MET A 344 4.91 -5.71 -23.87
CA MET A 344 3.80 -5.20 -23.07
C MET A 344 4.04 -5.54 -21.60
N LEU A 345 3.81 -4.57 -20.70
CA LEU A 345 3.81 -4.84 -19.27
C LEU A 345 2.42 -5.32 -18.88
N VAL A 346 2.35 -6.50 -18.28
CA VAL A 346 1.09 -7.12 -17.87
C VAL A 346 1.14 -7.59 -16.44
N LYS A 347 -0.05 -7.82 -15.89
CA LYS A 347 -0.27 -8.50 -14.62
C LYS A 347 -1.01 -9.81 -14.86
N LYS A 348 -0.54 -10.90 -14.27
CA LYS A 348 -1.19 -12.21 -14.29
C LYS A 348 -2.24 -12.33 -13.19
N GLU A 349 -3.13 -13.31 -13.29
CA GLU A 349 -4.17 -13.57 -12.29
C GLU A 349 -3.60 -13.91 -10.91
N ASN A 350 -2.41 -14.51 -10.87
CA ASN A 350 -1.69 -14.81 -9.63
C ASN A 350 -1.01 -13.57 -9.01
N GLY A 351 -1.14 -12.38 -9.61
CA GLY A 351 -0.57 -11.12 -9.11
C GLY A 351 0.89 -10.86 -9.50
N GLU A 352 1.51 -11.70 -10.32
CA GLU A 352 2.83 -11.42 -10.91
C GLU A 352 2.72 -10.32 -11.97
N VAL A 353 3.68 -9.38 -11.96
CA VAL A 353 3.75 -8.27 -12.91
C VAL A 353 5.05 -8.33 -13.68
N GLY A 354 5.00 -8.27 -15.01
CA GLY A 354 6.21 -8.29 -15.82
C GLY A 354 5.96 -8.22 -17.32
N TRP A 355 7.05 -8.26 -18.06
CA TRP A 355 7.08 -8.02 -19.49
C TRP A 355 6.83 -9.30 -20.28
N LEU A 356 6.00 -9.16 -21.32
CA LEU A 356 5.79 -10.18 -22.35
C LEU A 356 6.06 -9.60 -23.74
N PRO A 357 6.68 -10.35 -24.65
CA PRO A 357 6.81 -9.96 -26.05
C PRO A 357 5.44 -9.65 -26.68
N ARG A 358 5.37 -8.65 -27.56
CA ARG A 358 4.12 -8.29 -28.24
C ARG A 358 3.58 -9.40 -29.15
N ASP A 359 4.41 -10.30 -29.64
CA ASP A 359 3.97 -11.44 -30.46
C ASP A 359 3.24 -12.53 -29.67
N CYS A 360 3.12 -12.36 -28.34
CA CYS A 360 2.25 -13.18 -27.49
C CYS A 360 0.76 -12.87 -27.68
N PHE A 361 0.41 -11.71 -28.26
CA PHE A 361 -0.94 -11.15 -28.27
C PHE A 361 -1.53 -10.95 -29.66
#